data_AF-A0A847VMZ2-F1
#
_entry.id   AF-A0A847VMZ2-F1
#
_cell.length_a   1.000
_cell.length_b   1.000
_cell.length_c   1.000
_cell.angle_alpha   90.00
_cell.angle_beta   90.00
_cell.angle_gamma   90.00
#
_symmetry.space_group_name_H-M   'P 1'
#
loop_
_entity.id
_entity.type
_entity.pdbx_description
1 polymer ?
#
loop_
_entity_poly.entity_id
_entity_poly.type
_entity_poly.pdbx_seq_one_letter_code
_entity_poly.pdbx_strand_id
1 'polypeptide(L)'
;PERELDEALGAGYGIFGGRDVKWATLRFSRERARWVAAERWHREQHGRWDAEGRWVLSLPYADPRELVMDILRHVPEVEVIAPQELEDEVKRRLAAGLGRLDE
;
A
#
# COMPACT_ATOMS: atom_id res chain seq x y z
N PRO A 1 -12.27 -25.88 6.83
CA PRO A 1 -13.24 -25.08 6.03
C PRO A 1 -13.39 -23.62 6.52
N GLU A 2 -13.66 -23.38 7.81
CA GLU A 2 -13.82 -22.00 8.33
C GLU A 2 -12.48 -21.25 8.49
N ARG A 3 -11.39 -21.93 8.86
CA ARG A 3 -10.06 -21.28 9.03
C ARG A 3 -9.43 -20.76 7.73
N GLU A 4 -9.69 -21.42 6.59
CA GLU A 4 -9.22 -20.96 5.28
C GLU A 4 -9.99 -19.72 4.80
N LEU A 5 -11.24 -19.54 5.25
CA LEU A 5 -12.06 -18.39 4.90
C LEU A 5 -11.69 -17.16 5.75
N ASP A 6 -11.38 -17.33 7.03
CA ASP A 6 -10.84 -16.27 7.90
C ASP A 6 -9.45 -15.79 7.42
N GLU A 7 -8.61 -16.70 6.94
CA GLU A 7 -7.32 -16.35 6.34
C GLU A 7 -7.47 -15.64 4.99
N ALA A 8 -8.56 -15.86 4.26
CA ALA A 8 -8.85 -15.21 3.00
C ALA A 8 -9.49 -13.81 3.19
N LEU A 9 -10.24 -13.59 4.27
CA LEU A 9 -10.99 -12.36 4.52
C LEU A 9 -10.25 -11.34 5.42
N GLY A 10 -9.31 -11.79 6.26
CA GLY A 10 -8.60 -10.92 7.21
C GLY A 10 -7.15 -10.58 6.87
N ALA A 11 -6.58 -11.14 5.81
CA ALA A 11 -5.13 -11.20 5.67
C ALA A 11 -4.46 -10.06 4.91
N GLY A 12 -5.11 -9.44 3.92
CA GLY A 12 -4.38 -8.52 3.05
C GLY A 12 -5.08 -8.08 1.78
N TYR A 13 -4.40 -7.19 1.05
CA TYR A 13 -4.79 -6.63 -0.23
C TYR A 13 -5.06 -7.72 -1.29
N GLY A 14 -6.31 -8.17 -1.35
CA GLY A 14 -6.79 -9.26 -2.20
C GLY A 14 -6.78 -10.65 -1.54
N ILE A 15 -7.72 -11.51 -1.96
CA ILE A 15 -7.79 -12.92 -1.53
C ILE A 15 -6.72 -13.73 -2.28
N PHE A 16 -5.88 -14.48 -1.56
CA PHE A 16 -4.86 -15.39 -2.09
C PHE A 16 -5.45 -16.68 -2.71
N GLY A 17 -6.40 -16.54 -3.64
CA GLY A 17 -6.95 -17.62 -4.45
C GLY A 17 -6.35 -17.59 -5.85
N GLY A 18 -5.20 -18.25 -6.05
CA GLY A 18 -4.60 -18.48 -7.37
C GLY A 18 -4.08 -17.26 -8.12
N ARG A 19 -3.88 -16.11 -7.46
CA ARG A 19 -3.27 -14.91 -8.04
C ARG A 19 -1.80 -14.77 -7.62
N ASP A 20 -0.97 -14.30 -8.55
CA ASP A 20 0.45 -14.02 -8.29
C ASP A 20 0.59 -12.93 -7.21
N VAL A 21 1.25 -13.29 -6.12
CA VAL A 21 1.54 -12.37 -5.01
C VAL A 21 2.71 -11.47 -5.39
N LYS A 22 2.48 -10.16 -5.34
CA LYS A 22 3.50 -9.13 -5.50
C LYS A 22 3.81 -8.48 -4.16
N TRP A 23 4.97 -7.83 -4.07
CA TRP A 23 5.40 -7.10 -2.89
C TRP A 23 5.52 -5.61 -3.20
N ALA A 24 4.74 -4.80 -2.49
CA ALA A 24 4.87 -3.36 -2.54
C ALA A 24 5.95 -2.89 -1.56
N THR A 25 6.65 -1.82 -1.90
CA THR A 25 7.52 -1.08 -0.98
C THR A 25 7.13 0.39 -1.04
N LEU A 26 6.74 0.93 0.11
CA LEU A 26 6.29 2.30 0.29
C LEU A 26 7.28 3.03 1.20
N ARG A 27 7.49 4.33 0.95
CA ARG A 27 8.31 5.20 1.80
C ARG A 27 7.48 6.40 2.22
N PHE A 28 7.29 6.57 3.52
CA PHE A 28 6.50 7.65 4.11
C PHE A 28 7.42 8.75 4.63
N SER A 29 6.97 10.00 4.53
CA SER A 29 7.68 11.16 5.06
C SER A 29 7.88 11.06 6.58
N ARG A 30 8.82 11.85 7.12
CA ARG A 30 9.08 11.89 8.58
C ARG A 30 7.83 12.28 9.38
N GLU A 31 7.01 13.16 8.83
CA GLU A 31 5.80 13.67 9.48
C GLU A 31 4.72 12.57 9.56
N ARG A 32 4.54 11.83 8.48
CA ARG A 32 3.55 10.75 8.42
C ARG A 32 4.02 9.47 9.09
N ALA A 33 5.32 9.19 9.09
CA ALA A 33 5.93 7.97 9.58
C ALA A 33 5.54 7.61 11.02
N ARG A 34 5.35 8.60 11.91
CA ARG A 34 4.98 8.38 13.31
C ARG A 34 3.66 7.62 13.48
N TRP A 35 2.71 7.86 12.57
CA TRP A 35 1.40 7.22 12.61
C TRP A 35 1.43 5.88 11.89
N VAL A 36 1.98 5.87 10.67
CA VAL A 36 1.99 4.66 9.81
C VAL A 36 2.85 3.55 10.40
N ALA A 37 3.93 3.86 11.12
CA ALA A 37 4.76 2.85 11.77
C ALA A 37 4.02 2.07 12.88
N ALA A 38 2.94 2.63 13.44
CA ALA A 38 2.09 1.96 14.42
C ALA A 38 0.92 1.18 13.79
N GLU A 39 0.69 1.34 12.49
CA GLU A 39 -0.41 0.70 11.78
C GLU A 39 -0.02 -0.69 11.27
N ARG A 40 -0.99 -1.60 11.30
CA ARG A 40 -0.87 -2.92 10.66
C ARG A 40 -1.78 -2.97 9.44
N TRP A 41 -1.18 -2.75 8.27
CA TRP A 41 -1.78 -2.84 6.94
C TRP A 41 -1.90 -4.30 6.49
N HIS A 42 -0.89 -5.12 6.77
CA HIS A 42 -0.85 -6.54 6.41
C HIS A 42 -0.17 -7.37 7.52
N ARG A 43 -0.60 -8.62 7.71
CA ARG A 43 -0.01 -9.50 8.75
C ARG A 43 1.46 -9.83 8.49
N GLU A 44 1.84 -9.98 7.22
CA GLU A 44 3.21 -10.24 6.74
C GLU A 44 3.98 -8.95 6.37
N GLN A 45 3.53 -7.78 6.83
CA GLN A 45 4.25 -6.54 6.54
C GLN A 45 5.60 -6.50 7.25
N HIS A 46 6.56 -5.85 6.61
CA HIS A 46 7.89 -5.57 7.15
C HIS A 46 8.10 -4.07 7.14
N GLY A 47 8.40 -3.50 8.31
CA GLY A 47 8.60 -2.07 8.49
C GLY A 47 10.01 -1.77 8.99
N ARG A 48 10.62 -0.70 8.47
CA ARG A 48 11.91 -0.20 8.95
C ARG A 48 12.03 1.31 8.81
N TRP A 49 12.84 1.90 9.67
CA TRP A 49 13.30 3.28 9.49
C TRP A 49 14.50 3.30 8.53
N ASP A 50 14.52 4.24 7.58
CA ASP A 50 15.70 4.50 6.76
C ASP A 50 16.69 5.47 7.45
N ALA A 51 17.86 5.68 6.85
CA ALA A 51 18.90 6.57 7.40
C ALA A 51 18.45 8.03 7.50
N GLU A 52 17.39 8.39 6.77
CA GLU A 52 16.79 9.72 6.78
C GLU A 52 15.59 9.79 7.73
N GLY A 53 15.37 8.80 8.60
CA GLY A 53 14.28 8.81 9.57
C GLY A 53 12.89 8.74 8.93
N ARG A 54 12.77 8.23 7.70
CA ARG A 54 11.50 7.92 7.04
C ARG A 54 11.09 6.48 7.31
N TRP A 55 9.80 6.21 7.22
CA TRP A 55 9.28 4.86 7.40
C TRP A 55 9.18 4.16 6.06
N VAL A 56 9.83 3.01 5.92
CA VAL A 56 9.75 2.13 4.76
C VAL A 56 8.92 0.91 5.13
N LEU A 57 7.83 0.70 4.41
CA LEU A 57 6.90 -0.41 4.61
C LEU A 57 6.88 -1.30 3.38
N SER A 58 7.22 -2.57 3.55
CA SER A 58 7.07 -3.60 2.52
C SER A 58 5.93 -4.55 2.90
N LEU A 59 5.03 -4.83 1.98
CA LEU A 59 3.88 -5.71 2.24
C LEU A 59 3.45 -6.47 0.97
N PRO A 60 2.93 -7.69 1.10
CA PRO A 60 2.43 -8.43 -0.05
C PRO A 60 1.01 -7.97 -0.43
N TYR A 61 0.70 -8.08 -1.72
CA TYR A 61 -0.62 -7.84 -2.27
C TYR A 61 -0.85 -8.72 -3.50
N ALA A 62 -2.10 -9.13 -3.74
CA ALA A 62 -2.52 -9.86 -4.92
C ALA A 62 -3.44 -9.01 -5.82
N ASP A 63 -4.08 -7.99 -5.26
CA ASP A 63 -4.96 -7.05 -5.97
C ASP A 63 -4.66 -5.62 -5.53
N PRO A 64 -4.25 -4.71 -6.44
CA PRO A 64 -3.81 -3.38 -6.05
C PRO A 64 -4.96 -2.43 -5.69
N ARG A 65 -6.24 -2.77 -5.95
CA ARG A 65 -7.35 -1.81 -5.85
C ARG A 65 -7.47 -1.16 -4.47
N GLU A 66 -7.46 -1.96 -3.40
CA GLU A 66 -7.55 -1.46 -2.03
C GLU A 66 -6.23 -0.81 -1.59
N LEU A 67 -5.10 -1.40 -1.96
CA LEU A 67 -3.77 -0.85 -1.66
C LEU A 67 -3.58 0.55 -2.24
N VAL A 68 -4.01 0.76 -3.47
CA VAL A 68 -3.97 2.07 -4.13
C VAL A 68 -4.81 3.09 -3.36
N MET A 69 -5.98 2.71 -2.84
CA MET A 69 -6.81 3.63 -2.04
C MET A 69 -6.15 3.99 -0.72
N ASP A 70 -5.54 3.03 -0.02
CA ASP A 70 -4.79 3.30 1.20
C ASP A 70 -3.55 4.16 0.93
N ILE A 71 -2.82 3.93 -0.16
CA ILE A 71 -1.71 4.80 -0.58
C ILE A 71 -2.21 6.23 -0.82
N LEU A 72 -3.29 6.39 -1.59
CA LEU A 72 -3.86 7.71 -1.91
C LEU A 72 -4.28 8.49 -0.66
N ARG A 73 -4.73 7.81 0.42
CA ARG A 73 -5.04 8.45 1.71
C ARG A 73 -3.85 9.21 2.31
N HIS A 74 -2.62 8.77 2.00
CA HIS A 74 -1.40 9.34 2.55
C HIS A 74 -0.70 10.33 1.62
N VAL A 75 -1.14 10.50 0.36
CA VAL A 75 -0.56 11.49 -0.57
C VAL A 75 -0.72 12.91 0.02
N PRO A 76 0.31 13.77 -0.07
CA PRO A 76 1.60 13.58 -0.75
C PRO A 76 2.71 12.94 0.09
N GLU A 77 2.42 12.51 1.31
CA GLU A 77 3.40 12.03 2.29
C GLU A 77 3.85 10.57 2.10
N VAL A 78 3.54 9.96 0.96
CA VAL A 78 3.92 8.59 0.62
C VAL A 78 4.45 8.50 -0.81
N GLU A 79 5.50 7.72 -0.96
CA GLU A 79 6.10 7.37 -2.24
C GLU A 79 6.01 5.86 -2.45
N VAL A 80 5.59 5.43 -3.64
CA VAL A 80 5.68 4.03 -4.06
C VAL A 80 7.06 3.81 -4.63
N ILE A 81 7.88 2.99 -3.96
CA ILE A 81 9.24 2.66 -4.39
C ILE A 81 9.22 1.46 -5.34
N ALA A 82 8.32 0.51 -5.11
CA ALA A 82 8.14 -0.66 -5.96
C ALA A 82 6.77 -1.32 -5.73
N PRO A 83 6.26 -2.11 -6.70
CA PRO A 83 6.74 -2.18 -8.09
C PRO A 83 6.30 -0.96 -8.91
N GLN A 84 6.96 -0.72 -10.06
CA GLN A 84 6.67 0.42 -10.94
C GLN A 84 5.19 0.49 -11.37
N GLU A 85 4.60 -0.67 -11.69
CA GLU A 85 3.19 -0.77 -12.07
C GLU A 85 2.21 -0.26 -10.98
N LEU A 86 2.56 -0.39 -9.69
CA LEU A 86 1.76 0.14 -8.59
C LEU A 86 1.88 1.66 -8.51
N GLU A 87 3.08 2.19 -8.71
CA GLU A 87 3.32 3.63 -8.79
C GLU A 87 2.53 4.26 -9.95
N ASP A 88 2.55 3.61 -11.12
CA ASP A 88 1.84 4.07 -12.31
C ASP A 88 0.32 4.11 -12.09
N GLU A 89 -0.24 3.10 -11.40
CA GLU A 89 -1.66 3.09 -11.05
C GLU A 89 -2.03 4.24 -10.09
N VAL A 90 -1.20 4.52 -9.07
CA VAL A 90 -1.41 5.64 -8.15
C VAL A 90 -1.37 6.98 -8.90
N LYS A 91 -0.37 7.17 -9.77
CA LYS A 91 -0.25 8.37 -10.63
C LYS A 91 -1.48 8.54 -11.52
N ARG A 92 -1.96 7.46 -12.16
CA ARG A 92 -3.15 7.47 -13.00
C ARG A 92 -4.39 7.92 -12.23
N ARG A 93 -4.57 7.44 -11.00
CA ARG A 93 -5.69 7.83 -10.12
C ARG A 93 -5.63 9.30 -9.72
N LEU A 94 -4.44 9.81 -9.37
CA LEU A 94 -4.25 11.23 -9.04
C LEU A 94 -4.56 12.13 -10.24
N ALA A 95 -4.03 11.79 -11.42
CA ALA A 95 -4.29 12.55 -12.65
C ALA A 95 -5.78 12.57 -13.01
N ALA A 96 -6.47 11.43 -12.90
CA ALA A 96 -7.91 11.34 -13.13
C ALA A 96 -8.72 12.15 -12.09
N GLY A 97 -8.27 12.18 -10.83
CA GLY A 97 -8.89 12.97 -9.77
C GLY A 97 -8.74 14.47 -10.02
N LEU A 98 -7.54 14.92 -10.35
CA LEU A 98 -7.27 16.33 -10.70
C LEU A 98 -8.12 16.77 -11.90
N GLY A 99 -8.15 15.98 -12.97
CA GLY A 99 -8.95 16.31 -14.15
C GLY A 99 -10.45 16.51 -13.86
N ARG A 100 -11.01 15.82 -12.86
CA ARG A 100 -12.42 16.02 -12.44
C ARG A 100 -12.64 17.23 -11.55
N LEU A 101 -11.61 17.72 -10.88
CA LEU A 101 -11.70 18.92 -10.03
C LEU A 101 -11.51 20.20 -10.86
N ASP A 102 -10.87 20.09 -12.02
CA ASP A 102 -10.66 21.18 -12.97
C ASP A 102 -11.85 21.36 -13.94
N GLU A 103 -12.84 20.45 -13.94
CA GLU A 103 -14.12 20.52 -14.66
C GLU A 103 -15.16 21.38 -13.91
#